data_AF-A0A960MCK1-F1
#
_entry.id   AF-A0A960MCK1-F1
#
_cell.length_a   1.000
_cell.length_b   1.000
_cell.length_c   1.000
_cell.angle_alpha   90.00
_cell.angle_beta   90.00
_cell.angle_gamma   90.00
#
_symmetry.space_group_name_H-M   'P 1'
#
loop_
_entity.id
_entity.type
_entity.pdbx_description
1 polymer ?
#
loop_
_entity_poly.entity_id
_entity_poly.type
_entity_poly.pdbx_seq_one_letter_code
_entity_poly.pdbx_strand_id
1 'polypeptide(L)'
;MKFGQSVTKLRRKERAFTMVEMLIVISVIAIMAALVISAFSNAAQDTRRVVARQQQAAVQSAVNAWVAAQSSGTGSLSGARTTYNAQPTSLARLNLVANYLDEKSAAHFRENTTNTGEILSEALKKTSQHLELPAWSATSYPKVDLK
;
A
#
# COMPACT_ATOMS: atom_id res chain seq x y z
N MET A 1 16.38 -52.20 70.61
CA MET A 1 17.11 -52.18 69.33
C MET A 1 16.12 -51.78 68.22
N LYS A 2 16.28 -50.60 67.60
CA LYS A 2 15.49 -50.19 66.42
C LYS A 2 16.46 -49.64 65.38
N PHE A 3 16.50 -50.32 64.23
CA PHE A 3 17.38 -50.05 63.09
C PHE A 3 17.04 -48.71 62.44
N GLY A 4 18.03 -47.83 62.33
CA GLY A 4 17.94 -46.60 61.55
C GLY A 4 17.99 -46.91 60.05
N GLN A 5 16.97 -46.50 59.30
CA GLN A 5 16.98 -46.58 57.85
C GLN A 5 17.66 -45.34 57.27
N SER A 6 18.79 -45.54 56.59
CA SER A 6 19.44 -44.52 55.77
C SER A 6 18.65 -44.33 54.48
N VAL A 7 17.93 -43.22 54.37
CA VAL A 7 17.28 -42.80 53.13
C VAL A 7 18.37 -42.28 52.18
N THR A 8 18.78 -43.09 51.21
CA THR A 8 19.73 -42.67 50.16
C THR A 8 19.05 -41.67 49.24
N LYS A 9 19.27 -40.37 49.47
CA LYS A 9 18.87 -39.29 48.54
C LYS A 9 19.60 -39.46 47.21
N LEU A 10 18.88 -39.88 46.17
CA LEU A 10 19.35 -39.80 44.78
C LEU A 10 19.58 -38.34 44.42
N ARG A 11 20.83 -37.89 44.31
CA ARG A 11 21.17 -36.54 43.81
C ARG A 11 20.73 -36.46 42.35
N ARG A 12 19.67 -35.68 42.08
CA ARG A 12 19.30 -35.28 40.72
C ARG A 12 20.41 -34.39 40.18
N LYS A 13 21.10 -34.83 39.11
CA LYS A 13 22.07 -34.01 38.37
C LYS A 13 21.30 -32.90 37.66
N GLU A 14 21.29 -31.70 38.22
CA GLU A 14 20.84 -30.53 37.49
C GLU A 14 21.88 -30.19 36.43
N ARG A 15 21.48 -30.20 35.15
CA ARG A 15 22.33 -29.79 34.04
C ARG A 15 22.32 -28.26 34.01
N ALA A 16 23.47 -27.65 34.27
CA ALA A 16 23.65 -26.23 34.02
C ALA A 16 23.82 -26.01 32.51
N PHE A 17 23.12 -25.01 31.97
CA PHE A 17 23.21 -24.61 30.58
C PHE A 17 24.60 -24.01 30.30
N THR A 18 25.23 -24.38 29.19
CA THR A 18 26.55 -23.83 28.84
C THR A 18 26.40 -22.45 28.20
N MET A 19 27.37 -21.56 28.38
CA MET A 19 27.37 -20.27 27.67
C MET A 19 27.38 -20.46 26.14
N VAL A 20 28.05 -21.53 25.68
CA VAL A 20 28.14 -21.87 24.25
C VAL A 20 26.79 -22.30 23.68
N GLU A 21 25.98 -23.06 24.42
CA GLU A 21 24.62 -23.40 23.98
C GLU A 21 23.78 -22.15 23.76
N MET A 22 23.85 -21.18 24.67
CA MET A 22 23.09 -19.95 24.50
C MET A 22 23.61 -19.12 23.32
N LEU A 23 24.94 -19.07 23.12
CA LEU A 23 25.57 -18.36 22.01
C LEU A 23 25.10 -18.90 20.66
N ILE A 24 25.14 -20.22 20.46
CA ILE A 24 24.71 -20.82 19.19
C ILE A 24 23.21 -20.59 18.95
N VAL A 25 22.38 -20.69 19.99
CA VAL A 25 20.93 -20.47 19.89
C VAL A 25 20.62 -19.04 19.45
N ILE A 26 21.20 -18.03 20.11
CA ILE A 26 20.96 -16.64 19.70
C ILE A 26 21.53 -16.35 18.31
N SER A 27 22.64 -16.97 17.92
CA SER A 27 23.19 -16.84 16.56
C SER A 27 22.23 -17.39 15.51
N VAL A 28 21.67 -18.58 15.72
CA VAL A 28 20.70 -19.17 14.79
C VAL A 28 19.40 -18.35 14.74
N ILE A 29 18.88 -17.90 15.89
CA ILE A 29 17.68 -17.03 15.94
C ILE A 29 17.95 -15.72 15.20
N ALA A 30 19.12 -15.11 15.37
CA ALA A 30 19.47 -13.86 14.70
C ALA A 30 19.50 -14.01 13.17
N ILE A 31 20.09 -15.10 12.65
CA ILE A 31 20.12 -15.39 11.21
C ILE A 31 18.70 -15.62 10.69
N MET A 32 17.90 -16.45 11.38
CA MET A 32 16.52 -16.71 10.97
C MET A 32 15.67 -15.43 11.01
N ALA A 33 15.79 -14.61 12.06
CA ALA A 33 15.08 -13.35 12.18
C ALA A 33 15.41 -12.38 11.05
N ALA A 34 16.68 -12.27 10.65
CA ALA A 34 17.10 -11.41 9.54
C ALA A 34 16.45 -11.81 8.20
N LEU A 35 16.37 -13.12 7.91
CA LEU A 35 15.70 -13.63 6.71
C LEU A 35 14.19 -13.41 6.76
N VAL A 36 13.57 -13.63 7.91
CA VAL A 36 12.13 -13.43 8.10
C VAL A 36 11.74 -11.96 7.93
N ILE A 37 12.49 -11.03 8.53
CA ILE A 37 12.24 -9.58 8.40
C ILE A 37 12.36 -9.13 6.93
N SER A 38 13.38 -9.59 6.22
CA SER A 38 13.58 -9.22 4.81
C SER A 38 12.46 -9.78 3.91
N ALA A 39 12.05 -11.03 4.12
CA ALA A 39 10.93 -11.63 3.39
C ALA A 39 9.60 -10.88 3.62
N PHE A 40 9.27 -10.56 4.88
CA PHE A 40 8.06 -9.79 5.19
C PHE A 40 8.10 -8.36 4.64
N SER A 41 9.26 -7.70 4.69
CA SER A 41 9.43 -6.35 4.14
C SER A 41 9.15 -6.32 2.63
N ASN A 42 9.69 -7.29 1.89
CA ASN A 42 9.44 -7.41 0.45
C ASN A 42 7.97 -7.68 0.14
N ALA A 43 7.36 -8.65 0.83
CA ALA A 43 5.94 -8.97 0.66
C ALA A 43 5.01 -7.77 0.97
N ALA A 44 5.36 -6.98 1.99
CA ALA A 44 4.63 -5.76 2.33
C ALA A 44 4.76 -4.68 1.24
N GLN A 45 5.95 -4.52 0.64
CA GLN A 45 6.15 -3.60 -0.48
C GLN A 45 5.36 -4.03 -1.71
N ASP A 46 5.36 -5.32 -2.04
CA ASP A 46 4.62 -5.84 -3.18
C ASP A 46 3.11 -5.67 -3.00
N THR A 47 2.60 -5.94 -1.80
CA THR A 47 1.18 -5.68 -1.47
C THR A 47 0.83 -4.21 -1.67
N ARG A 48 1.69 -3.27 -1.24
CA ARG A 48 1.45 -1.83 -1.44
C ARG A 48 1.46 -1.44 -2.92
N ARG A 49 2.34 -2.01 -3.73
CA ARG A 49 2.36 -1.81 -5.18
C ARG A 49 1.08 -2.33 -5.85
N VAL A 50 0.54 -3.45 -5.38
CA VAL A 50 -0.75 -3.98 -5.85
C VAL A 50 -1.87 -3.01 -5.50
N VAL A 51 -1.92 -2.49 -4.27
CA VAL A 51 -2.91 -1.48 -3.86
C VAL A 51 -2.80 -0.20 -4.69
N ALA A 52 -1.59 0.29 -4.95
CA ALA A 52 -1.36 1.46 -5.81
C ALA A 52 -1.92 1.25 -7.23
N ARG A 53 -1.70 0.08 -7.83
CA ARG A 53 -2.26 -0.28 -9.14
C ARG A 53 -3.78 -0.42 -9.12
N GLN A 54 -4.35 -0.97 -8.04
CA GLN A 54 -5.81 -1.06 -7.87
C GLN A 54 -6.43 0.33 -7.75
N GLN A 55 -5.77 1.24 -7.02
CA GLN A 55 -6.17 2.64 -6.93
C GLN A 55 -6.11 3.34 -8.28
N GLN A 56 -5.04 3.15 -9.06
CA GLN A 56 -4.95 3.65 -10.44
C GLN A 56 -6.12 3.14 -11.29
N ALA A 57 -6.42 1.84 -11.24
CA ALA A 57 -7.50 1.24 -12.00
C ALA A 57 -8.88 1.77 -11.57
N ALA A 58 -9.10 1.97 -10.28
CA ALA A 58 -10.34 2.56 -9.75
C ALA A 58 -10.51 4.00 -10.25
N VAL A 59 -9.46 4.83 -10.18
CA VAL A 59 -9.50 6.20 -10.71
C VAL A 59 -9.69 6.19 -12.22
N GLN A 60 -9.05 5.27 -12.96
CA GLN A 60 -9.26 5.13 -14.40
C GLN A 60 -10.71 4.78 -14.74
N SER A 61 -11.32 3.85 -13.99
CA SER A 61 -12.72 3.48 -14.17
C SER A 61 -13.64 4.67 -13.89
N ALA A 62 -13.35 5.45 -12.84
CA ALA A 62 -14.10 6.66 -12.51
C ALA A 62 -13.98 7.73 -13.60
N VAL A 63 -12.79 7.93 -14.16
CA VAL A 63 -12.57 8.83 -15.30
C VAL A 63 -13.37 8.36 -16.51
N ASN A 64 -13.35 7.07 -16.85
CA ASN A 64 -14.11 6.54 -17.97
C ASN A 64 -15.62 6.71 -17.79
N ALA A 65 -16.13 6.46 -16.57
CA ALA A 65 -17.53 6.65 -16.23
C ALA A 65 -17.95 8.13 -16.32
N TRP A 66 -17.11 9.04 -15.82
CA TRP A 66 -17.32 10.47 -15.94
C TRP A 66 -17.34 10.92 -17.42
N VAL A 67 -16.39 10.46 -18.24
CA VAL A 67 -16.37 10.76 -19.67
C VAL A 67 -17.66 10.28 -20.34
N ALA A 68 -18.08 9.05 -20.07
CA ALA A 68 -19.29 8.47 -20.65
C ALA A 68 -20.55 9.25 -20.24
N ALA A 69 -20.66 9.65 -18.97
CA ALA A 69 -21.76 10.47 -18.49
C ALA A 69 -21.76 11.87 -19.13
N GLN A 70 -20.59 12.51 -19.21
CA GLN A 70 -20.43 13.83 -19.80
C GLN A 70 -20.73 13.83 -21.30
N SER A 71 -20.34 12.76 -22.02
CA SER A 71 -20.62 12.61 -23.45
C SER A 71 -22.07 12.20 -23.75
N SER A 72 -22.80 11.67 -22.77
CA SER A 72 -24.19 11.23 -22.95
C SER A 72 -25.21 12.30 -22.53
N GLY A 73 -24.89 13.11 -21.51
CA GLY A 73 -25.82 14.08 -20.93
C GLY A 73 -25.94 15.40 -21.69
N THR A 74 -24.81 16.09 -21.93
CA THR A 74 -24.82 17.51 -22.33
C THR A 74 -23.76 17.90 -23.37
N GLY A 75 -22.95 16.97 -23.87
CA GLY A 75 -21.86 17.34 -24.78
C GLY A 75 -21.29 16.20 -25.62
N SER A 76 -20.34 16.54 -26.49
CA SER A 76 -19.54 15.58 -27.24
C SER A 76 -18.29 15.16 -26.45
N LEU A 77 -17.59 14.13 -26.91
CA LEU A 77 -16.25 13.78 -26.40
C LEU A 77 -15.29 14.99 -26.43
N SER A 78 -15.44 15.87 -27.42
CA SER A 78 -14.66 17.11 -27.49
C SER A 78 -15.02 18.10 -26.38
N GLY A 79 -16.30 18.21 -26.01
CA GLY A 79 -16.76 19.05 -24.90
C GLY A 79 -16.25 18.54 -23.55
N ALA A 80 -16.36 17.22 -23.31
CA ALA A 80 -15.82 16.58 -22.11
C ALA A 80 -14.31 16.84 -21.98
N ARG A 81 -13.56 16.75 -23.10
CA ARG A 81 -12.13 17.07 -23.14
C ARG A 81 -11.84 18.52 -22.77
N THR A 82 -12.63 19.48 -23.26
CA THR A 82 -12.49 20.89 -22.89
C THR A 82 -12.70 21.09 -21.39
N THR A 83 -13.75 20.52 -20.80
CA THR A 83 -14.01 20.62 -19.35
C THR A 83 -12.90 19.99 -18.52
N TYR A 84 -12.39 18.83 -18.94
CA TYR A 84 -11.31 18.12 -18.26
C TYR A 84 -9.98 18.91 -18.33
N ASN A 85 -9.62 19.42 -19.51
CA ASN A 85 -8.38 20.18 -19.71
C ASN A 85 -8.45 21.60 -19.14
N ALA A 86 -9.64 22.16 -18.92
CA ALA A 86 -9.81 23.44 -18.23
C ALA A 86 -9.37 23.37 -16.75
N GLN A 87 -9.28 22.17 -16.17
CA GLN A 87 -8.74 21.98 -14.83
C GLN A 87 -7.21 21.99 -14.89
N PRO A 88 -6.53 22.89 -14.14
CA PRO A 88 -5.09 23.07 -14.26
C PRO A 88 -4.28 21.97 -13.57
N THR A 89 -4.84 21.28 -12.57
CA THR A 89 -4.12 20.37 -11.68
C THR A 89 -4.73 18.97 -11.68
N SER A 90 -3.91 17.96 -11.39
CA SER A 90 -4.37 16.56 -11.26
C SER A 90 -5.45 16.45 -10.18
N LEU A 91 -5.30 17.13 -9.05
CA LEU A 91 -6.30 17.15 -7.99
C LEU A 91 -7.64 17.76 -8.44
N ALA A 92 -7.62 18.85 -9.22
CA ALA A 92 -8.83 19.44 -9.77
C ALA A 92 -9.53 18.51 -10.77
N ARG A 93 -8.76 17.78 -11.59
CA ARG A 93 -9.29 16.73 -12.48
C ARG A 93 -9.87 15.55 -11.69
N LEU A 94 -9.23 15.15 -10.59
CA LEU A 94 -9.77 14.13 -9.68
C LEU A 94 -11.11 14.56 -9.08
N ASN A 95 -11.26 15.84 -8.74
CA ASN A 95 -12.49 16.37 -8.17
C ASN A 95 -13.67 16.32 -9.17
N LEU A 96 -13.43 16.41 -10.48
CA LEU A 96 -14.47 16.20 -11.50
C LEU A 96 -15.04 14.77 -11.47
N VAL A 97 -14.17 13.80 -11.19
CA VAL A 97 -14.50 12.36 -11.21
C VAL A 97 -14.80 11.80 -9.82
N ALA A 98 -14.74 12.64 -8.77
CA ALA A 98 -14.88 12.22 -7.38
C ALA A 98 -16.23 11.55 -7.09
N ASN A 99 -17.31 11.98 -7.76
CA ASN A 99 -18.64 11.36 -7.62
C ASN A 99 -18.73 9.95 -8.22
N TYR A 100 -17.73 9.54 -9.00
CA TYR A 100 -17.61 8.21 -9.60
C TYR A 100 -16.61 7.33 -8.84
N LEU A 101 -16.04 7.86 -7.76
CA LEU A 101 -15.23 7.13 -6.79
C LEU A 101 -16.06 6.91 -5.52
N ASP A 102 -15.72 5.87 -4.77
CA ASP A 102 -16.24 5.72 -3.41
C ASP A 102 -15.80 6.92 -2.54
N GLU A 103 -16.71 7.42 -1.69
CA GLU A 103 -16.53 8.63 -0.89
C GLU A 103 -15.25 8.57 -0.05
N LYS A 104 -14.98 7.42 0.58
CA LYS A 104 -13.78 7.24 1.40
C LYS A 104 -12.51 7.25 0.56
N SER A 105 -12.56 6.66 -0.64
CA SER A 105 -11.42 6.68 -1.55
C SER A 105 -11.10 8.10 -2.02
N ALA A 106 -12.12 8.86 -2.41
CA ALA A 106 -11.96 10.25 -2.82
C ALA A 106 -11.43 11.13 -1.67
N ALA A 107 -11.96 10.98 -0.46
CA ALA A 107 -11.48 11.68 0.73
C ALA A 107 -10.01 11.33 1.03
N HIS A 108 -9.66 10.05 1.01
CA HIS A 108 -8.31 9.57 1.27
C HIS A 108 -7.28 10.15 0.30
N PHE A 109 -7.60 10.30 -0.99
CA PHE A 109 -6.72 10.97 -1.94
C PHE A 109 -6.57 12.47 -1.64
N ARG A 110 -7.66 13.15 -1.29
CA ARG A 110 -7.66 14.60 -1.00
C ARG A 110 -6.87 14.93 0.26
N GLU A 111 -7.00 14.11 1.30
CA GLU A 111 -6.27 14.27 2.56
C GLU A 111 -4.76 14.00 2.41
N ASN A 112 -4.42 13.05 1.53
CA ASN A 112 -3.02 12.65 1.34
C ASN A 112 -2.28 13.50 0.32
N THR A 113 -2.98 14.21 -0.57
CA THR A 113 -2.39 15.03 -1.61
C THR A 113 -1.97 16.40 -1.05
N THR A 114 -0.66 16.63 -0.95
CA THR A 114 -0.09 17.93 -0.50
C THR A 114 0.29 18.83 -1.67
N ASN A 115 0.63 18.27 -2.83
CA ASN A 115 0.91 18.98 -4.07
C ASN A 115 -0.22 18.74 -5.07
N THR A 116 -0.87 19.80 -5.55
CA THR A 116 -2.03 19.69 -6.44
C THR A 116 -1.74 18.98 -7.78
N GLY A 117 -0.47 18.88 -8.20
CA GLY A 117 -0.04 18.15 -9.40
C GLY A 117 0.05 16.63 -9.22
N GLU A 118 0.19 16.14 -7.99
CA GLU A 118 0.49 14.74 -7.67
C GLU A 118 -0.58 14.18 -6.74
N ILE A 119 -1.40 13.24 -7.23
CA ILE A 119 -2.41 12.61 -6.39
C ILE A 119 -1.74 11.52 -5.57
N LEU A 120 -1.81 11.67 -4.26
CA LEU A 120 -1.18 10.77 -3.30
C LEU A 120 -2.23 10.03 -2.47
N SER A 121 -1.85 8.84 -2.05
CA SER A 121 -2.53 8.01 -1.07
C SER A 121 -1.47 7.46 -0.12
N GLU A 122 -1.86 6.92 1.03
CA GLU A 122 -0.91 6.25 1.93
C GLU A 122 -0.10 5.16 1.23
N ALA A 123 -0.74 4.33 0.40
CA ALA A 123 -0.07 3.26 -0.33
C ALA A 123 0.97 3.84 -1.32
N LEU A 124 0.58 4.88 -2.06
CA LEU A 124 1.41 5.59 -3.04
C LEU A 124 2.64 6.25 -2.37
N LYS A 125 2.43 6.97 -1.26
CA LYS A 125 3.53 7.57 -0.47
C LYS A 125 4.52 6.52 0.01
N LYS A 126 4.04 5.35 0.43
CA LYS A 126 4.87 4.26 0.94
C LYS A 126 5.63 3.52 -0.15
N THR A 127 5.21 3.63 -1.42
CA THR A 127 5.91 3.07 -2.57
C THR A 127 6.71 4.12 -3.34
N SER A 128 6.75 5.38 -2.87
CA SER A 128 7.31 6.53 -3.59
C SER A 128 6.72 6.69 -5.00
N GLN A 129 5.41 6.41 -5.11
CA GLN A 129 4.65 6.55 -6.34
C GLN A 129 3.60 7.62 -6.19
N HIS A 130 3.08 8.14 -7.30
CA HIS A 130 1.95 9.06 -7.33
C HIS A 130 1.10 8.86 -8.58
N LEU A 131 -0.15 9.29 -8.50
CA LEU A 131 -1.05 9.30 -9.65
C LEU A 131 -1.05 10.68 -10.29
N GLU A 132 -0.98 10.70 -11.60
CA GLU A 132 -1.15 11.90 -12.41
C GLU A 132 -2.36 11.73 -13.33
N LEU A 133 -3.14 12.78 -13.41
CA LEU A 133 -4.20 12.91 -14.40
C LEU A 133 -3.70 13.92 -15.45
N PRO A 134 -2.90 13.49 -16.45
CA PRO A 134 -2.38 14.38 -17.48
C PRO A 134 -3.51 14.99 -18.32
N ALA A 135 -3.17 16.03 -19.08
CA ALA A 135 -4.09 16.61 -20.06
C ALA A 135 -4.55 15.55 -21.08
N TRP A 136 -5.84 15.57 -21.39
CA TRP A 136 -6.47 14.64 -22.31
C TRP A 136 -6.21 15.07 -23.77
N SER A 137 -5.51 14.23 -24.53
CA SER A 137 -5.23 14.41 -25.96
C SER A 137 -6.49 14.19 -26.83
N ALA A 138 -6.53 14.81 -28.01
CA ALA A 138 -7.68 14.73 -28.89
C ALA A 138 -7.90 13.35 -29.55
N THR A 139 -6.85 12.53 -29.64
CA THR A 139 -6.83 11.26 -30.39
C THR A 139 -6.92 10.00 -29.52
N SER A 140 -7.10 10.16 -28.20
CA SER A 140 -7.09 9.04 -27.24
C SER A 140 -8.17 9.23 -26.18
N TYR A 141 -8.37 8.26 -25.30
CA TYR A 141 -9.13 8.42 -24.06
C TYR A 141 -8.21 8.96 -22.94
N PRO A 142 -8.76 9.67 -21.94
CA PRO A 142 -7.96 10.14 -20.81
C PRO A 142 -7.44 8.95 -20.02
N LYS A 143 -6.19 9.04 -19.58
CA LYS A 143 -5.49 8.00 -18.85
C LYS A 143 -5.01 8.51 -17.51
N VAL A 144 -4.99 7.62 -16.52
CA VAL A 144 -4.36 7.85 -15.21
C VAL A 144 -2.99 7.23 -15.23
N ASP A 145 -1.95 8.05 -15.12
CA ASP A 145 -0.56 7.61 -15.10
C ASP A 145 -0.14 7.35 -13.65
N LEU A 146 0.44 6.17 -13.40
CA LEU A 146 1.13 5.85 -12.15
C LEU A 146 2.62 6.11 -12.36
N LYS A 147 3.17 7.04 -11.58
CA LYS A 147 4.59 7.43 -11.61
C LYS A 147 5.30 6.91 -10.38
#